data_AF-A0A934BUP4-F1
#
_entry.id   AF-A0A934BUP4-F1
#
_cell.length_a   1.000
_cell.length_b   1.000
_cell.length_c   1.000
_cell.angle_alpha   90.00
_cell.angle_beta   90.00
_cell.angle_gamma   90.00
#
_symmetry.space_group_name_H-M   'P 1'
#
loop_
_entity.id
_entity.type
_entity.pdbx_description
1 polymer ?
#
loop_
_entity_poly.entity_id
_entity_poly.type
_entity_poly.pdbx_seq_one_letter_code
_entity_poly.pdbx_strand_id
1 'polypeptide(L)'
;MSEHKFYLKPLPAAVVFQKFVDVLQEIPTVTSISDFHISTNLFSKSFARNLTTNTLGQDKEVGAVLASLQKREFLELNSLTANITPNRAISYYSSEKSPAYFQIRVDDSAPDFASQVADILHKHFNLCRHGELIASSLPENEQRIFQYAQVTISDFATQAAKLAQSAATQTEEFTRLLREKMTDLDERYQTKADDLESRYKAKEKELEQREQKHAELVKEFDARSNTLVRRNLLAQYQKQIDDQRSWQASQATVAKRKIIHWICLPTLFLSAGWVACIVSKLMNTPQFDWHNLLSFTPGTLLFISTAVFYIKWNDHWFQEHAQAEFTNRKFAADMLRASWLAELVMEWESKKQTEFSPELINRLSMSLFEAPKMRYQSKHPFDQLHELFKTISRVKVSKDGVEVAKEKDGAK
;
A
#
# COMPACT_ATOMS: atom_id res chain seq x y z
N MET A 1 48.70 -14.29 50.12
CA MET A 1 50.02 -14.56 50.72
C MET A 1 50.79 -15.45 49.77
N SER A 2 51.78 -14.90 49.09
CA SER A 2 52.69 -15.68 48.25
C SER A 2 53.87 -16.20 49.08
N GLU A 3 54.23 -17.46 48.83
CA GLU A 3 55.43 -18.07 49.40
C GLU A 3 56.43 -18.36 48.28
N HIS A 4 57.61 -17.76 48.37
CA HIS A 4 58.68 -17.96 47.40
C HIS A 4 59.80 -18.78 48.04
N LYS A 5 60.15 -19.91 47.41
CA LYS A 5 61.20 -20.82 47.88
C LYS A 5 62.44 -20.72 47.01
N PHE A 6 63.60 -20.47 47.62
CA PHE A 6 64.89 -20.42 46.95
C PHE A 6 65.82 -21.44 47.56
N TYR A 7 66.39 -22.33 46.74
CA TYR A 7 67.20 -23.44 47.23
C TYR A 7 68.70 -23.09 47.18
N LEU A 8 69.48 -23.66 48.09
CA LEU A 8 70.93 -23.48 48.14
C LEU A 8 71.62 -24.74 48.66
N LYS A 9 72.92 -24.84 48.37
CA LYS A 9 73.78 -25.89 48.95
C LYS A 9 73.97 -25.65 50.45
N PRO A 10 74.10 -26.71 51.27
CA PRO A 10 74.35 -26.57 52.70
C PRO A 10 75.68 -25.84 52.92
N LEU A 11 75.68 -24.87 53.84
CA LEU A 11 76.84 -24.07 54.22
C LEU A 11 77.02 -24.17 55.74
N PRO A 12 78.25 -23.98 56.26
CA PRO A 12 78.50 -24.00 57.71
C PRO A 12 77.61 -22.98 58.43
N ALA A 13 77.07 -23.34 59.61
CA ALA A 13 76.09 -22.52 60.32
C ALA A 13 76.57 -21.08 60.58
N ALA A 14 77.85 -20.89 60.92
CA ALA A 14 78.43 -19.57 61.12
C ALA A 14 78.40 -18.70 59.84
N VAL A 15 78.64 -19.31 58.68
CA VAL A 15 78.65 -18.61 57.38
C VAL A 15 77.22 -18.26 56.95
N VAL A 16 76.26 -19.18 57.15
CA VAL A 16 74.84 -18.91 56.86
C VAL A 16 74.33 -17.77 57.74
N PHE A 17 74.60 -17.84 59.04
CA PHE A 17 74.16 -16.83 59.98
C PHE A 17 74.73 -15.45 59.65
N GLN A 18 76.03 -15.35 59.37
CA GLN A 18 76.67 -14.09 58.98
C GLN A 18 76.03 -13.52 57.71
N LYS A 19 75.97 -14.31 56.63
CA LYS A 19 75.40 -13.87 55.36
C LYS A 19 73.92 -13.52 55.47
N PHE A 20 73.18 -14.18 56.35
CA PHE A 20 71.78 -13.85 56.59
C PHE A 20 71.62 -12.50 57.28
N VAL A 21 72.50 -12.19 58.25
CA VAL A 21 72.55 -10.86 58.88
C VAL A 21 72.91 -9.80 57.84
N ASP A 22 73.88 -10.07 56.96
CA ASP A 22 74.28 -9.16 55.88
C ASP A 22 73.11 -8.91 54.90
N VAL A 23 72.37 -9.95 54.54
CA VAL A 23 71.15 -9.84 53.72
C VAL A 23 70.13 -8.93 54.39
N LEU A 24 69.83 -9.15 55.68
CA LEU A 24 68.86 -8.33 56.42
C LEU A 24 69.28 -6.86 56.53
N GLN A 25 70.59 -6.58 56.61
CA GLN A 25 71.14 -5.23 56.64
C GLN A 25 71.00 -4.49 55.31
N GLU A 26 71.03 -5.22 54.19
CA GLU A 26 70.97 -4.63 52.85
C GLU A 26 69.53 -4.37 52.37
N ILE A 27 68.50 -4.88 53.06
CA ILE A 27 67.10 -4.66 52.66
C ILE A 27 66.68 -3.22 53.00
N PRO A 28 66.43 -2.34 52.01
CA PRO A 28 66.21 -0.90 52.24
C PRO A 28 64.90 -0.59 53.00
N THR A 29 63.93 -1.51 52.93
CA THR A 29 62.54 -1.31 53.34
C THR A 29 62.23 -1.81 54.74
N VAL A 30 63.23 -2.33 55.46
CA VAL A 30 63.05 -2.97 56.76
C VAL A 30 63.54 -2.04 57.86
N THR A 31 62.61 -1.39 58.55
CA THR A 31 62.92 -0.45 59.64
C THR A 31 62.97 -1.12 61.02
N SER A 32 62.29 -2.25 61.20
CA SER A 32 62.30 -3.01 62.46
C SER A 32 62.10 -4.50 62.19
N ILE A 33 62.87 -5.34 62.89
CA ILE A 33 62.63 -6.78 62.99
C ILE A 33 61.85 -7.01 64.29
N SER A 34 60.67 -7.62 64.20
CA SER A 34 59.80 -7.85 65.36
C SER A 34 60.23 -9.08 66.18
N ASP A 35 60.72 -10.11 65.49
CA ASP A 35 61.23 -11.33 66.11
C ASP A 35 62.32 -11.93 65.23
N PHE A 36 63.44 -12.29 65.85
CA PHE A 36 64.55 -12.97 65.21
C PHE A 36 64.82 -14.27 65.97
N HIS A 37 64.64 -15.40 65.29
CA HIS A 37 64.72 -16.71 65.91
C HIS A 37 65.81 -17.54 65.22
N ILE A 38 66.77 -18.04 65.98
CA ILE A 38 67.76 -19.01 65.53
C ILE A 38 67.54 -20.36 66.20
N SER A 39 67.47 -21.42 65.40
CA SER A 39 67.43 -22.80 65.86
C SER A 39 68.61 -23.57 65.30
N THR A 40 69.37 -24.20 66.19
CA THR A 40 70.43 -25.14 65.85
C THR A 40 70.08 -26.53 66.37
N ASN A 41 70.88 -27.53 66.03
CA ASN A 41 70.78 -28.87 66.60
C ASN A 41 70.95 -28.94 68.13
N LEU A 42 71.63 -27.97 68.77
CA LEU A 42 71.90 -27.99 70.22
C LEU A 42 71.14 -26.94 71.03
N PHE A 43 70.74 -25.82 70.44
CA PHE A 43 70.02 -24.77 71.15
C PHE A 43 69.11 -23.98 70.22
N SER A 44 68.09 -23.37 70.81
CA SER A 44 67.21 -22.40 70.17
C SER A 44 67.25 -21.10 70.96
N LYS A 45 67.39 -19.97 70.26
CA LYS A 45 67.41 -18.64 70.89
C LYS A 45 66.56 -17.67 70.06
N SER A 46 65.66 -16.98 70.75
CA SER A 46 64.86 -15.90 70.18
C SER A 46 65.34 -14.56 70.73
N PHE A 47 65.37 -13.56 69.87
CA PHE A 47 65.72 -12.19 70.20
C PHE A 47 64.45 -11.35 70.08
N ALA A 48 63.77 -11.14 71.22
CA ALA A 48 62.53 -10.39 71.27
C ALA A 48 62.82 -8.89 71.49
N ARG A 49 63.22 -8.17 70.44
CA ARG A 49 63.41 -6.70 70.46
C ARG A 49 63.19 -6.12 69.06
N ASN A 50 62.65 -4.89 69.00
CA ASN A 50 62.55 -4.06 67.79
C ASN A 50 63.95 -3.66 67.28
N LEU A 51 64.70 -4.63 66.76
CA LEU A 51 66.03 -4.42 66.23
C LEU A 51 65.91 -3.68 64.90
N THR A 52 66.67 -2.60 64.73
CA THR A 52 66.79 -1.95 63.43
C THR A 52 67.83 -2.71 62.61
N THR A 53 67.54 -2.96 61.34
CA THR A 53 68.42 -3.72 60.42
C THR A 53 69.84 -3.19 60.44
N ASN A 54 70.01 -1.88 60.37
CA ASN A 54 71.32 -1.22 60.37
C ASN A 54 72.17 -1.50 61.63
N THR A 55 71.56 -1.85 62.76
CA THR A 55 72.29 -2.12 64.02
C THR A 55 72.42 -3.61 64.34
N LEU A 56 71.85 -4.49 63.52
CA LEU A 56 71.78 -5.93 63.80
C LEU A 56 73.17 -6.58 64.00
N GLY A 57 74.13 -6.26 63.13
CA GLY A 57 75.51 -6.75 63.25
C GLY A 57 76.32 -6.14 64.39
N GLN A 58 75.86 -5.04 65.00
CA GLN A 58 76.50 -4.37 66.14
C GLN A 58 75.90 -4.78 67.48
N ASP A 59 74.80 -5.52 67.48
CA ASP A 59 74.16 -6.00 68.70
C ASP A 59 75.05 -7.03 69.40
N LYS A 60 75.31 -6.81 70.70
CA LYS A 60 76.20 -7.65 71.50
C LYS A 60 75.70 -9.10 71.61
N GLU A 61 74.39 -9.31 71.61
CA GLU A 61 73.80 -10.64 71.73
C GLU A 61 73.89 -11.41 70.41
N VAL A 62 73.69 -10.73 69.27
CA VAL A 62 73.87 -11.30 67.93
C VAL A 62 75.34 -11.65 67.69
N GLY A 63 76.26 -10.75 68.04
CA GLY A 63 77.71 -10.99 67.95
C GLY A 63 78.18 -12.14 68.86
N ALA A 64 77.61 -12.27 70.06
CA ALA A 64 77.91 -13.40 70.95
C ALA A 64 77.45 -14.75 70.37
N VAL A 65 76.29 -14.79 69.69
CA VAL A 65 75.82 -16.00 69.01
C VAL A 65 76.71 -16.34 67.82
N LEU A 66 77.09 -15.37 67.00
CA LEU A 66 78.03 -15.58 65.90
C LEU A 66 79.37 -16.14 66.42
N ALA A 67 79.94 -15.55 67.47
CA ALA A 67 81.19 -16.02 68.07
C ALA A 67 81.07 -17.44 68.65
N SER A 68 79.89 -17.81 69.16
CA SER A 68 79.59 -19.18 69.61
C SER A 68 79.52 -20.17 68.44
N LEU A 69 78.88 -19.78 67.33
CA LEU A 69 78.80 -20.58 66.10
C LEU A 69 80.18 -20.77 65.46
N GLN A 70 81.02 -19.73 65.43
CA GLN A 70 82.38 -19.82 64.89
C GLN A 70 83.29 -20.74 65.70
N LYS A 71 83.13 -20.80 67.03
CA LYS A 71 83.90 -21.70 67.89
C LYS A 71 83.47 -23.17 67.79
N ARG A 72 82.31 -23.46 67.19
CA ARG A 72 81.67 -24.78 67.19
C ARG A 72 81.26 -25.17 65.77
N GLU A 73 82.24 -25.63 65.00
CA GLU A 73 82.03 -26.01 63.58
C GLU A 73 81.03 -27.16 63.37
N PHE A 74 80.78 -27.98 64.39
CA PHE A 74 79.83 -29.10 64.35
C PHE A 74 78.35 -28.69 64.54
N LEU A 75 78.07 -27.39 64.72
CA LEU A 75 76.69 -26.91 64.84
C LEU A 75 76.04 -26.81 63.46
N GLU A 76 74.86 -27.41 63.34
CA GLU A 76 74.01 -27.30 62.16
C GLU A 76 72.85 -26.35 62.44
N LEU A 77 72.57 -25.48 61.48
CA LEU A 77 71.51 -24.48 61.57
C LEU A 77 70.21 -25.10 61.05
N ASN A 78 69.27 -25.44 61.93
CA ASN A 78 68.00 -26.04 61.54
C ASN A 78 67.04 -25.02 60.94
N SER A 79 66.94 -23.85 61.57
CA SER A 79 66.13 -22.75 61.05
C SER A 79 66.64 -21.39 61.52
N LEU A 80 66.45 -20.39 60.68
CA LEU A 80 66.73 -19.00 61.00
C LEU A 80 65.61 -18.15 60.45
N THR A 81 64.80 -17.55 61.31
CA THR A 81 63.63 -16.77 60.90
C THR A 81 63.77 -15.34 61.38
N ALA A 82 63.60 -14.41 60.44
CA ALA A 82 63.46 -12.99 60.73
C ALA A 82 62.05 -12.56 60.34
N ASN A 83 61.25 -12.25 61.35
CA ASN A 83 59.94 -11.62 61.18
C ASN A 83 60.17 -10.11 61.12
N ILE A 84 59.96 -9.54 59.94
CA ILE A 84 60.17 -8.12 59.67
C ILE A 84 58.90 -7.34 60.06
N THR A 85 57.76 -7.82 59.58
CA THR A 85 56.43 -7.34 59.98
C THR A 85 55.51 -8.55 60.15
N PRO A 86 54.31 -8.40 60.74
CA PRO A 86 53.40 -9.53 60.95
C PRO A 86 53.13 -10.36 59.67
N ASN A 87 53.25 -9.73 58.50
CA ASN A 87 52.98 -10.34 57.20
C ASN A 87 54.22 -10.45 56.29
N ARG A 88 55.43 -10.15 56.79
CA ARG A 88 56.68 -10.30 56.04
C ARG A 88 57.71 -11.06 56.87
N ALA A 89 58.10 -12.23 56.40
CA ALA A 89 59.09 -13.05 57.06
C ALA A 89 60.08 -13.61 56.05
N ILE A 90 61.34 -13.67 56.45
CA ILE A 90 62.38 -14.39 55.72
C ILE A 90 62.84 -15.52 56.64
N SER A 91 62.70 -16.74 56.16
CA SER A 91 63.08 -17.94 56.91
C SER A 91 64.06 -18.76 56.10
N TYR A 92 65.13 -19.20 56.74
CA TYR A 92 66.01 -20.25 56.27
C TYR A 92 65.64 -21.54 56.98
N TYR A 93 65.63 -22.64 56.23
CA TYR A 93 65.46 -23.99 56.77
C TYR A 93 66.56 -24.88 56.19
N SER A 94 67.17 -25.68 57.06
CA SER A 94 68.06 -26.78 56.66
C SER A 94 67.76 -28.00 57.50
N SER A 95 67.72 -29.16 56.86
CA SER A 95 67.51 -30.44 57.53
C SER A 95 68.38 -31.47 56.86
N GLU A 96 68.83 -32.47 57.61
CA GLU A 96 69.61 -33.60 57.09
C GLU A 96 68.91 -34.30 55.90
N LYS A 97 67.57 -34.28 55.88
CA LYS A 97 66.75 -34.95 54.86
C LYS A 97 66.21 -34.03 53.76
N SER A 98 66.46 -32.73 53.82
CA SER A 98 65.89 -31.78 52.87
C SER A 98 66.87 -30.68 52.52
N PRO A 99 66.93 -30.29 51.23
CA PRO A 99 67.89 -29.30 50.81
C PRO A 99 67.63 -27.97 51.49
N ALA A 100 68.69 -27.25 51.82
CA ALA A 100 68.57 -25.94 52.44
C ALA A 100 67.80 -25.00 51.52
N TYR A 101 66.80 -24.29 52.07
CA TYR A 101 66.02 -23.31 51.31
C TYR A 101 65.69 -22.08 52.15
N PHE A 102 65.59 -20.95 51.46
CA PHE A 102 64.95 -19.75 51.94
C PHE A 102 63.48 -19.75 51.56
N GLN A 103 62.63 -19.35 52.49
CA GLN A 103 61.23 -19.09 52.31
C GLN A 103 60.98 -17.63 52.62
N ILE A 104 60.52 -16.89 51.62
CA ILE A 104 60.08 -15.51 51.77
C ILE A 104 58.55 -15.54 51.81
N ARG A 105 57.98 -15.12 52.94
CA ARG A 105 56.55 -14.91 53.10
C ARG A 105 56.27 -13.43 52.89
N VAL A 106 55.47 -13.11 51.89
CA VAL A 106 55.07 -11.73 51.57
C VAL A 106 53.56 -11.65 51.41
N ASP A 107 53.00 -10.52 51.83
CA ASP A 107 51.61 -10.17 51.57
C ASP A 107 51.42 -9.78 50.09
N ASP A 108 50.23 -10.04 49.55
CA ASP A 108 49.94 -9.80 48.11
C ASP A 108 49.96 -8.30 47.75
N SER A 109 49.99 -7.44 48.77
CA SER A 109 50.05 -5.97 48.68
C SER A 109 51.43 -5.38 48.35
N ALA A 110 52.51 -6.18 48.38
CA ALA A 110 53.88 -5.69 48.15
C ALA A 110 54.77 -6.68 47.36
N PRO A 111 54.43 -6.97 46.09
CA PRO A 111 55.19 -7.92 45.26
C PRO A 111 56.66 -7.52 45.07
N ASP A 112 56.96 -6.21 45.09
CA ASP A 112 58.32 -5.68 44.93
C ASP A 112 59.25 -6.05 46.08
N PHE A 113 58.71 -6.36 47.27
CA PHE A 113 59.53 -6.79 48.40
C PHE A 113 60.13 -8.18 48.14
N ALA A 114 59.36 -9.09 47.54
CA ALA A 114 59.84 -10.44 47.23
C ALA A 114 60.99 -10.41 46.20
N SER A 115 60.87 -9.59 45.16
CA SER A 115 61.91 -9.45 44.14
C SER A 115 63.18 -8.80 44.70
N GLN A 116 63.05 -7.71 45.48
CA GLN A 116 64.20 -7.05 46.11
C GLN A 116 64.97 -7.99 47.04
N VAL A 117 64.27 -8.73 47.90
CA VAL A 117 64.91 -9.70 48.80
C VAL A 117 65.53 -10.85 48.01
N ALA A 118 64.89 -11.31 46.92
CA ALA A 118 65.46 -12.35 46.06
C ALA A 118 66.77 -11.89 45.40
N ASP A 119 66.85 -10.65 44.91
CA ASP A 119 68.07 -10.09 44.31
C ASP A 119 69.21 -9.99 45.33
N ILE A 120 68.90 -9.53 46.55
CA ILE A 120 69.88 -9.45 47.66
C ILE A 120 70.33 -10.85 48.08
N LEU A 121 69.41 -11.80 48.21
CA LEU A 121 69.74 -13.20 48.50
C LEU A 121 70.65 -13.78 47.42
N HIS A 122 70.40 -13.48 46.14
CA HIS A 122 71.24 -13.94 45.03
C HIS A 122 72.65 -13.35 45.06
N LYS A 123 72.81 -12.13 45.59
CA LYS A 123 74.12 -11.48 45.78
C LYS A 123 74.97 -12.17 46.85
N HIS A 124 74.36 -12.59 47.96
CA HIS A 124 75.09 -13.17 49.11
C HIS A 124 75.16 -14.70 49.08
N PHE A 125 74.19 -15.35 48.43
CA PHE A 125 74.08 -16.81 48.34
C PHE A 125 74.06 -17.28 46.89
N ASN A 126 74.78 -18.38 46.63
CA ASN A 126 74.68 -19.10 45.36
C ASN A 126 73.35 -19.88 45.34
N LEU A 127 72.27 -19.19 44.95
CA LEU A 127 70.96 -19.79 44.79
C LEU A 127 71.00 -20.79 43.62
N CYS A 128 70.54 -22.01 43.86
CA CYS A 128 70.44 -23.04 42.84
C CYS A 128 68.97 -23.24 42.46
N ARG A 129 68.71 -23.59 41.18
CA ARG A 129 67.37 -24.02 40.79
C ARG A 129 67.07 -25.36 41.47
N HIS A 130 65.81 -25.58 41.85
CA HIS A 130 65.38 -26.83 42.48
C HIS A 130 65.83 -28.07 41.69
N GLY A 131 65.72 -28.00 40.35
CA GLY A 131 66.16 -29.07 39.46
C GLY A 131 67.68 -29.30 39.42
N GLU A 132 68.50 -28.25 39.56
CA GLU A 132 69.97 -28.38 39.63
C GLU A 132 70.41 -29.01 40.94
N LEU A 133 69.69 -28.69 42.02
CA LEU A 133 69.98 -29.22 43.33
C LEU A 133 69.58 -30.69 43.45
N ILE A 134 68.39 -31.04 42.94
CA ILE A 134 67.97 -32.43 42.75
C ILE A 134 68.98 -33.16 41.86
N ALA A 135 69.35 -32.60 40.71
CA ALA A 135 70.33 -33.21 39.82
C ALA A 135 71.65 -33.48 40.57
N SER A 136 72.18 -32.51 41.33
CA SER A 136 73.42 -32.70 42.08
C SER A 136 73.36 -33.78 43.17
N SER A 137 72.16 -34.10 43.67
CA SER A 137 71.95 -35.18 44.66
C SER A 137 71.66 -36.54 44.02
N LEU A 138 71.36 -36.59 42.72
CA LEU A 138 71.06 -37.82 42.01
C LEU A 138 72.35 -38.48 41.48
N PRO A 139 72.39 -39.82 41.40
CA PRO A 139 73.50 -40.53 40.75
C PRO A 139 73.63 -40.13 39.26
N GLU A 140 74.83 -40.26 38.71
CA GLU A 140 75.20 -39.68 37.38
C GLU A 140 74.32 -40.18 36.22
N ASN A 141 73.74 -41.39 36.33
CA ASN A 141 72.80 -41.94 35.36
C ASN A 141 71.45 -41.21 35.34
N GLU A 142 70.91 -40.84 36.50
CA GLU A 142 69.62 -40.16 36.65
C GLU A 142 69.70 -38.67 36.29
N GLN A 143 70.87 -38.04 36.48
CA GLN A 143 71.12 -36.67 36.05
C GLN A 143 70.96 -36.48 34.54
N ARG A 144 71.47 -37.44 33.74
CA ARG A 144 71.35 -37.38 32.27
C ARG A 144 69.89 -37.49 31.85
N ILE A 145 69.12 -38.37 32.48
CA ILE A 145 67.68 -38.54 32.22
C ILE A 145 66.93 -37.23 32.51
N PHE A 146 67.25 -36.56 33.62
CA PHE A 146 66.63 -35.29 33.97
C PHE A 146 66.98 -34.16 32.98
N GLN A 147 68.22 -34.09 32.51
CA GLN A 147 68.62 -33.12 31.48
C GLN A 147 67.91 -33.38 30.14
N TYR A 148 67.80 -34.64 29.72
CA TYR A 148 67.03 -35.01 28.52
C TYR A 148 65.54 -34.60 28.66
N ALA A 149 64.94 -34.81 29.84
CA ALA A 149 63.57 -34.39 30.09
C ALA A 149 63.40 -32.87 29.99
N GLN A 150 64.34 -32.08 30.54
CA GLN A 150 64.28 -30.62 30.45
C GLN A 150 64.37 -30.11 29.01
N VAL A 151 65.29 -30.66 28.21
CA VAL A 151 65.43 -30.31 26.78
C VAL A 151 64.16 -30.68 26.01
N THR A 152 63.59 -31.85 26.26
CA THR A 152 62.36 -32.29 25.61
C THR A 152 61.18 -31.37 25.94
N ILE A 153 61.07 -30.91 27.20
CA ILE A 153 60.04 -29.95 27.61
C ILE A 153 60.24 -28.59 26.94
N SER A 154 61.49 -28.09 26.83
CA SER A 154 61.74 -26.83 26.13
C SER A 154 61.40 -26.93 24.64
N ASP A 155 61.77 -28.03 23.99
CA ASP A 155 61.46 -28.27 22.57
C ASP A 155 59.94 -28.33 22.35
N PHE A 156 59.23 -29.00 23.25
CA PHE A 156 57.77 -29.05 23.22
C PHE A 156 57.14 -27.67 23.41
N ALA A 157 57.64 -26.87 24.36
CA ALA A 157 57.17 -25.50 24.57
C ALA A 157 57.41 -24.63 23.31
N THR A 158 58.53 -24.83 22.62
CA THR A 158 58.88 -24.10 21.40
C THR A 158 57.98 -24.49 20.22
N GLN A 159 57.68 -25.80 20.08
CA GLN A 159 56.74 -26.30 19.07
C GLN A 159 55.31 -25.81 19.35
N ALA A 160 54.89 -25.84 20.61
CA ALA A 160 53.58 -25.31 21.02
C ALA A 160 53.46 -23.81 20.72
N ALA A 161 54.50 -23.02 20.99
CA ALA A 161 54.53 -21.61 20.64
C ALA A 161 54.42 -21.36 19.12
N LYS A 162 55.15 -22.15 18.31
CA LYS A 162 55.09 -22.07 16.84
C LYS A 162 53.71 -22.45 16.29
N LEU A 163 53.06 -23.45 16.90
CA LEU A 163 51.73 -23.89 16.53
C LEU A 163 50.68 -22.84 16.91
N ALA A 164 50.79 -22.25 18.10
CA ALA A 164 49.95 -21.13 18.52
C ALA A 164 50.09 -19.92 17.59
N GLN A 165 51.32 -19.58 17.18
CA GLN A 165 51.57 -18.50 16.23
C GLN A 165 50.98 -18.79 14.84
N SER A 166 51.12 -20.03 14.35
CA SER A 166 50.55 -20.45 13.06
C SER A 166 49.02 -20.49 13.08
N ALA A 167 48.43 -20.89 14.21
CA ALA A 167 46.99 -20.84 14.41
C ALA A 167 46.47 -19.40 14.43
N ALA A 168 47.20 -18.48 15.09
CA ALA A 168 46.85 -17.07 15.11
C ALA A 168 46.87 -16.46 13.70
N THR A 169 47.92 -16.71 12.91
CA THR A 169 48.00 -16.20 11.52
C THR A 169 46.94 -16.80 10.59
N GLN A 170 46.63 -18.10 10.71
CA GLN A 170 45.53 -18.71 9.96
C GLN A 170 44.17 -18.12 10.34
N THR A 171 43.95 -17.84 11.63
CA THR A 171 42.71 -17.23 12.11
C THR A 171 42.57 -15.81 11.56
N GLU A 172 43.66 -15.05 11.50
CA GLU A 172 43.68 -13.71 10.92
C GLU A 172 43.39 -13.71 9.41
N GLU A 173 44.07 -14.57 8.66
CA GLU A 173 43.83 -14.80 7.22
C GLU A 173 42.36 -15.19 6.94
N PHE A 174 41.82 -16.12 7.74
CA PHE A 174 40.43 -16.56 7.61
C PHE A 174 39.44 -15.44 7.93
N THR A 175 39.71 -14.67 8.99
CA THR A 175 38.88 -13.52 9.37
C THR A 175 38.89 -12.45 8.28
N ARG A 176 40.05 -12.22 7.63
CA ARG A 176 40.16 -11.31 6.49
C ARG A 176 39.31 -11.80 5.31
N LEU A 177 39.44 -13.06 4.93
CA LEU A 177 38.67 -13.66 3.83
C LEU A 177 37.16 -13.64 4.10
N LEU A 178 36.74 -13.94 5.32
CA LEU A 178 35.33 -13.85 5.72
C LEU A 178 34.82 -12.42 5.61
N ARG A 179 35.58 -11.44 6.09
CA ARG A 179 35.19 -10.03 5.99
C ARG A 179 35.05 -9.59 4.54
N GLU A 180 36.02 -9.94 3.68
CA GLU A 180 35.99 -9.61 2.25
C GLU A 180 34.79 -10.28 1.53
N LYS A 181 34.52 -11.56 1.82
CA LYS A 181 33.37 -12.26 1.25
C LYS A 181 32.05 -11.69 1.73
N MET A 182 31.97 -11.28 3.00
CA MET A 182 30.78 -10.66 3.56
C MET A 182 30.51 -9.30 2.89
N THR A 183 31.55 -8.49 2.66
CA THR A 183 31.41 -7.21 1.97
C THR A 183 31.02 -7.36 0.49
N ASP A 184 31.64 -8.28 -0.27
CA ASP A 184 31.28 -8.55 -1.68
C ASP A 184 29.83 -9.06 -1.79
N LEU A 185 29.41 -9.88 -0.84
CA LEU A 185 28.06 -10.43 -0.81
C LEU A 185 27.02 -9.34 -0.48
N ASP A 186 27.29 -8.49 0.51
CA ASP A 186 26.44 -7.35 0.85
C ASP A 186 26.32 -6.36 -0.32
N GLU A 187 27.41 -6.05 -1.01
CA GLU A 187 27.40 -5.16 -2.19
C GLU A 187 26.56 -5.73 -3.33
N ARG A 188 26.67 -7.05 -3.60
CA ARG A 188 25.83 -7.74 -4.59
C ARG A 188 24.35 -7.74 -4.20
N TYR A 189 24.04 -7.88 -2.92
CA TYR A 189 22.67 -7.82 -2.44
C TYR A 189 22.08 -6.43 -2.56
N GLN A 190 22.83 -5.38 -2.19
CA GLN A 190 22.40 -3.99 -2.36
C GLN A 190 22.18 -3.66 -3.83
N THR A 191 23.14 -3.99 -4.70
CA THR A 191 23.01 -3.75 -6.14
C THR A 191 21.78 -4.45 -6.74
N LYS A 192 21.51 -5.69 -6.32
CA LYS A 192 20.31 -6.41 -6.77
C LYS A 192 19.02 -5.79 -6.23
N ALA A 193 19.02 -5.36 -4.97
CA ALA A 193 17.87 -4.69 -4.37
C ALA A 193 17.54 -3.40 -5.12
N ASP A 194 18.56 -2.59 -5.43
CA ASP A 194 18.42 -1.33 -6.17
C ASP A 194 17.93 -1.56 -7.61
N ASP A 195 18.47 -2.56 -8.33
CA ASP A 195 17.98 -2.94 -9.67
C ASP A 195 16.53 -3.41 -9.62
N LEU A 196 16.16 -4.22 -8.62
CA LEU A 196 14.81 -4.72 -8.46
C LEU A 196 13.83 -3.57 -8.16
N GLU A 197 14.20 -2.64 -7.29
CA GLU A 197 13.40 -1.47 -6.94
C GLU A 197 13.23 -0.53 -8.14
N SER A 198 14.29 -0.32 -8.92
CA SER A 198 14.25 0.47 -10.16
C SER A 198 13.30 -0.14 -11.19
N ARG A 199 13.37 -1.47 -11.41
CA ARG A 199 12.46 -2.20 -12.30
C ARG A 199 11.02 -2.17 -11.80
N TYR A 200 10.81 -2.26 -10.50
CA TYR A 200 9.48 -2.17 -9.90
C TYR A 200 8.86 -0.80 -10.15
N LYS A 201 9.59 0.29 -9.84
CA LYS A 201 9.16 1.66 -10.10
C LYS A 201 8.90 1.94 -11.58
N ALA A 202 9.71 1.36 -12.48
CA ALA A 202 9.49 1.48 -13.92
C ALA A 202 8.19 0.78 -14.36
N LYS A 203 7.93 -0.44 -13.88
CA LYS A 203 6.69 -1.18 -14.16
C LYS A 203 5.46 -0.50 -13.57
N GLU A 204 5.57 0.06 -12.37
CA GLU A 204 4.48 0.77 -11.72
C GLU A 204 4.08 2.01 -12.54
N LYS A 205 5.06 2.79 -13.01
CA LYS A 205 4.81 3.91 -13.94
C LYS A 205 4.21 3.45 -15.28
N GLU A 206 4.68 2.34 -15.83
CA GLU A 206 4.13 1.78 -17.06
C GLU A 206 2.67 1.35 -16.89
N LEU A 207 2.34 0.69 -15.78
CA LEU A 207 0.99 0.29 -15.42
C LEU A 207 0.08 1.49 -15.24
N GLU A 208 0.52 2.51 -14.51
CA GLU A 208 -0.24 3.73 -14.30
C GLU A 208 -0.54 4.45 -15.63
N GLN A 209 0.45 4.55 -16.52
CA GLN A 209 0.24 5.10 -17.87
C GLN A 209 -0.75 4.26 -18.69
N ARG A 210 -0.71 2.93 -18.57
CA ARG A 210 -1.61 2.03 -19.27
C ARG A 210 -3.04 2.15 -18.74
N GLU A 211 -3.21 2.26 -17.43
CA GLU A 211 -4.51 2.48 -16.79
C GLU A 211 -5.12 3.82 -17.18
N GLN A 212 -4.32 4.89 -17.19
CA GLN A 212 -4.76 6.21 -17.65
C GLN A 212 -5.23 6.17 -19.12
N LYS A 213 -4.43 5.59 -20.02
CA LYS A 213 -4.82 5.41 -21.44
C LYS A 213 -6.07 4.57 -21.59
N HIS A 214 -6.20 3.50 -20.81
CA HIS A 214 -7.39 2.65 -20.84
C HIS A 214 -8.63 3.39 -20.36
N ALA A 215 -8.52 4.19 -19.29
CA ALA A 215 -9.61 5.01 -18.78
C ALA A 215 -10.06 6.07 -19.81
N GLU A 216 -9.13 6.68 -20.54
CA GLU A 216 -9.43 7.60 -21.64
C GLU A 216 -10.17 6.89 -22.79
N LEU A 217 -9.71 5.71 -23.19
CA LEU A 217 -10.35 4.90 -24.24
C LEU A 217 -11.76 4.45 -23.85
N VAL A 218 -11.98 4.05 -22.59
CA VAL A 218 -13.31 3.67 -22.08
C VAL A 218 -14.25 4.88 -22.13
N LYS A 219 -13.81 6.05 -21.68
CA LYS A 219 -14.60 7.29 -21.76
C LYS A 219 -14.99 7.62 -23.21
N GLU A 220 -14.06 7.48 -24.15
CA GLU A 220 -14.33 7.70 -25.57
C GLU A 220 -15.32 6.66 -26.13
N PHE A 221 -15.15 5.39 -25.76
CA PHE A 221 -16.03 4.31 -26.19
C PHE A 221 -17.46 4.49 -25.68
N ASP A 222 -17.63 4.83 -24.40
CA ASP A 222 -18.94 5.08 -23.80
C ASP A 222 -19.64 6.29 -24.45
N ALA A 223 -18.89 7.36 -24.77
CA ALA A 223 -19.41 8.51 -25.49
C ALA A 223 -19.91 8.13 -26.91
N ARG A 224 -19.17 7.27 -27.63
CA ARG A 224 -19.58 6.75 -28.93
C ARG A 224 -20.80 5.83 -28.83
N SER A 225 -20.80 4.91 -27.86
CA SER A 225 -21.90 3.97 -27.64
C SER A 225 -23.22 4.71 -27.33
N ASN A 226 -23.17 5.71 -26.45
CA ASN A 226 -24.33 6.54 -26.12
C ASN A 226 -24.90 7.27 -27.35
N THR A 227 -24.03 7.78 -28.23
CA THR A 227 -24.44 8.39 -29.51
C THR A 227 -25.12 7.36 -30.43
N LEU A 228 -24.59 6.14 -30.52
CA LEU A 228 -25.18 5.07 -31.34
C LEU A 228 -26.55 4.62 -30.82
N VAL A 229 -26.70 4.44 -29.51
CA VAL A 229 -27.99 4.06 -28.90
C VAL A 229 -29.06 5.11 -29.20
N ARG A 230 -28.72 6.40 -29.07
CA ARG A 230 -29.64 7.51 -29.39
C ARG A 230 -30.06 7.51 -30.86
N ARG A 231 -29.12 7.31 -31.78
CA ARG A 231 -29.42 7.22 -33.22
C ARG A 231 -30.31 6.02 -33.57
N ASN A 232 -30.08 4.88 -32.93
CA ASN A 232 -30.94 3.71 -33.09
C ASN A 232 -32.36 3.97 -32.59
N LEU A 233 -32.53 4.65 -31.46
CA LEU A 233 -33.85 5.07 -30.98
C LEU A 233 -34.53 6.03 -31.96
N LEU A 234 -33.81 7.01 -32.49
CA LEU A 234 -34.34 7.93 -33.50
C LEU A 234 -34.78 7.19 -34.76
N ALA A 235 -33.99 6.22 -35.25
CA ALA A 235 -34.36 5.38 -36.38
C ALA A 235 -35.62 4.53 -36.10
N GLN A 236 -35.77 4.01 -34.87
CA GLN A 236 -37.00 3.30 -34.47
C GLN A 236 -38.22 4.24 -34.46
N TYR A 237 -38.09 5.45 -33.92
CA TYR A 237 -39.17 6.44 -33.97
C TYR A 237 -39.51 6.86 -35.38
N GLN A 238 -38.51 7.06 -36.24
CA GLN A 238 -38.72 7.37 -37.66
C GLN A 238 -39.51 6.25 -38.34
N LYS A 239 -39.15 4.99 -38.07
CA LYS A 239 -39.89 3.84 -38.58
C LYS A 239 -41.34 3.82 -38.08
N GLN A 240 -41.57 4.06 -36.79
CA GLN A 240 -42.93 4.15 -36.24
C GLN A 240 -43.74 5.31 -36.85
N ILE A 241 -43.12 6.46 -37.10
CA ILE A 241 -43.74 7.60 -37.78
C ILE A 241 -44.11 7.23 -39.22
N ASP A 242 -43.20 6.58 -39.94
CA ASP A 242 -43.43 6.18 -41.34
C ASP A 242 -44.51 5.08 -41.43
N ASP A 243 -44.53 4.14 -40.49
CA ASP A 243 -45.60 3.16 -40.33
C ASP A 243 -46.95 3.87 -40.07
N GLN A 244 -46.97 4.91 -39.23
CA GLN A 244 -48.16 5.74 -38.97
C GLN A 244 -48.61 6.58 -40.17
N ARG A 245 -47.71 7.00 -41.06
CA ARG A 245 -48.09 7.70 -42.32
C ARG A 245 -48.93 6.83 -43.24
N SER A 246 -48.74 5.52 -43.19
CA SER A 246 -49.52 4.54 -43.96
C SER A 246 -50.85 4.16 -43.29
N TRP A 247 -51.07 4.60 -42.04
CA TRP A 247 -52.25 4.25 -41.27
C TRP A 247 -53.48 4.99 -41.81
N GLN A 248 -54.26 4.28 -42.63
CA GLN A 248 -55.61 4.68 -43.00
C GLN A 248 -56.47 4.80 -41.72
N ALA A 249 -57.39 5.77 -41.71
CA ALA A 249 -58.28 6.05 -40.59
C ALA A 249 -58.72 4.78 -39.85
N SER A 250 -58.62 4.78 -38.51
CA SER A 250 -59.03 3.66 -37.65
C SER A 250 -60.30 2.98 -38.19
N GLN A 251 -60.29 1.65 -38.25
CA GLN A 251 -61.42 0.86 -38.75
C GLN A 251 -62.74 1.25 -38.06
N ALA A 252 -62.68 1.66 -36.79
CA ALA A 252 -63.83 2.16 -36.04
C ALA A 252 -64.40 3.49 -36.62
N THR A 253 -63.54 4.40 -37.07
CA THR A 253 -63.94 5.68 -37.68
C THR A 253 -64.53 5.47 -39.07
N VAL A 254 -63.94 4.57 -39.86
CA VAL A 254 -64.48 4.19 -41.18
C VAL A 254 -65.82 3.46 -41.02
N ALA A 255 -65.98 2.62 -40.00
CA ALA A 255 -67.25 1.93 -39.73
C ALA A 255 -68.39 2.91 -39.43
N LYS A 256 -68.14 3.96 -38.64
CA LYS A 256 -69.13 5.02 -38.36
C LYS A 256 -69.58 5.76 -39.62
N ARG A 257 -68.64 6.01 -40.56
CA ARG A 257 -68.96 6.60 -41.88
C ARG A 257 -69.87 5.70 -42.72
N LYS A 258 -69.66 4.38 -42.68
CA LYS A 258 -70.52 3.43 -43.43
C LYS A 258 -71.98 3.51 -42.98
N ILE A 259 -72.25 3.65 -41.68
CA ILE A 259 -73.63 3.75 -41.16
C ILE A 259 -74.36 4.95 -41.76
N ILE A 260 -73.69 6.11 -41.83
CA ILE A 260 -74.29 7.33 -42.39
C ILE A 260 -74.50 7.19 -43.90
N HIS A 261 -73.56 6.60 -44.63
CA HIS A 261 -73.75 6.25 -46.04
C HIS A 261 -74.95 5.33 -46.26
N TRP A 262 -75.09 4.29 -45.43
CA TRP A 262 -76.20 3.33 -45.48
C TRP A 262 -77.56 3.96 -45.17
N ILE A 263 -77.62 5.08 -44.46
CA ILE A 263 -78.88 5.78 -44.19
C ILE A 263 -79.15 6.85 -45.25
N CYS A 264 -78.18 7.72 -45.52
CA CYS A 264 -78.37 8.86 -46.41
C CYS A 264 -78.47 8.47 -47.89
N LEU A 265 -77.68 7.50 -48.38
CA LEU A 265 -77.73 7.12 -49.80
C LEU A 265 -79.08 6.47 -50.17
N PRO A 266 -79.61 5.47 -49.44
CA PRO A 266 -80.92 4.92 -49.76
C PRO A 266 -82.03 5.96 -49.64
N THR A 267 -81.97 6.85 -48.63
CA THR A 267 -82.96 7.93 -48.49
C THR A 267 -82.93 8.89 -49.68
N LEU A 268 -81.73 9.23 -50.18
CA LEU A 268 -81.54 10.07 -51.35
C LEU A 268 -82.04 9.37 -52.63
N PHE A 269 -81.72 8.09 -52.82
CA PHE A 269 -82.21 7.30 -53.96
C PHE A 269 -83.73 7.11 -53.94
N LEU A 270 -84.32 6.82 -52.77
CA LEU A 270 -85.76 6.65 -52.60
C LEU A 270 -86.51 7.95 -52.85
N SER A 271 -86.03 9.06 -52.29
CA SER A 271 -86.64 10.38 -52.52
C SER A 271 -86.47 10.84 -53.98
N ALA A 272 -85.33 10.60 -54.60
CA ALA A 272 -85.13 10.87 -56.03
C ALA A 272 -86.07 10.02 -56.91
N GLY A 273 -86.21 8.73 -56.61
CA GLY A 273 -87.12 7.82 -57.32
C GLY A 273 -88.58 8.22 -57.16
N TRP A 274 -88.98 8.64 -55.95
CA TRP A 274 -90.32 9.17 -55.66
C TRP A 274 -90.62 10.42 -56.48
N VAL A 275 -89.70 11.40 -56.46
CA VAL A 275 -89.80 12.64 -57.25
C VAL A 275 -89.89 12.32 -58.74
N ALA A 276 -89.05 11.43 -59.26
CA ALA A 276 -89.06 11.01 -60.67
C ALA A 276 -90.38 10.32 -61.08
N CYS A 277 -90.94 9.46 -60.23
CA CYS A 277 -92.23 8.83 -60.48
C CYS A 277 -93.38 9.83 -60.56
N ILE A 278 -93.40 10.83 -59.66
CA ILE A 278 -94.43 11.87 -59.66
C ILE A 278 -94.28 12.79 -60.88
N VAL A 279 -93.05 13.18 -61.23
CA VAL A 279 -92.80 13.97 -62.44
C VAL A 279 -93.23 13.22 -63.70
N SER A 280 -92.89 11.92 -63.81
CA SER A 280 -93.33 11.09 -64.93
C SER A 280 -94.86 10.98 -65.02
N LYS A 281 -95.56 10.81 -63.88
CA LYS A 281 -97.03 10.85 -63.84
C LYS A 281 -97.57 12.21 -64.27
N LEU A 282 -97.00 13.31 -63.79
CA LEU A 282 -97.43 14.66 -64.14
C LEU A 282 -97.27 14.96 -65.64
N MET A 283 -96.19 14.47 -66.27
CA MET A 283 -95.97 14.65 -67.70
C MET A 283 -96.92 13.81 -68.58
N ASN A 284 -97.35 12.64 -68.09
CA ASN A 284 -98.22 11.72 -68.85
C ASN A 284 -99.72 11.97 -68.62
N THR A 285 -100.12 12.83 -67.68
CA THR A 285 -101.53 13.08 -67.36
C THR A 285 -102.01 14.39 -68.02
N PRO A 286 -103.07 14.39 -68.84
CA PRO A 286 -103.54 15.59 -69.55
C PRO A 286 -104.28 16.62 -68.68
N GLN A 287 -104.68 16.24 -67.45
CA GLN A 287 -105.39 17.11 -66.51
C GLN A 287 -104.52 17.40 -65.28
N PHE A 288 -104.48 18.68 -64.88
CA PHE A 288 -103.73 19.13 -63.71
C PHE A 288 -104.49 18.76 -62.44
N ASP A 289 -103.95 17.80 -61.68
CA ASP A 289 -104.49 17.41 -60.37
C ASP A 289 -103.62 17.98 -59.24
N TRP A 290 -104.25 18.81 -58.40
CA TRP A 290 -103.61 19.43 -57.24
C TRP A 290 -103.09 18.41 -56.21
N HIS A 291 -103.71 17.22 -56.12
CA HIS A 291 -103.25 16.17 -55.20
C HIS A 291 -101.86 15.62 -55.56
N ASN A 292 -101.52 15.58 -56.86
CA ASN A 292 -100.20 15.16 -57.32
C ASN A 292 -99.12 16.19 -56.98
N LEU A 293 -99.46 17.48 -57.00
CA LEU A 293 -98.56 18.56 -56.57
C LEU A 293 -98.32 18.50 -55.05
N LEU A 294 -99.35 18.24 -54.26
CA LEU A 294 -99.24 18.12 -52.81
C LEU A 294 -98.32 16.94 -52.41
N SER A 295 -98.31 15.86 -53.20
CA SER A 295 -97.44 14.69 -52.97
C SER A 295 -95.99 14.89 -53.44
N PHE A 296 -95.74 15.88 -54.30
CA PHE A 296 -94.41 16.24 -54.80
C PHE A 296 -93.59 17.03 -53.77
N THR A 297 -94.23 17.93 -53.02
CA THR A 297 -93.55 18.82 -52.07
C THR A 297 -92.77 18.10 -50.96
N PRO A 298 -93.28 17.04 -50.28
CA PRO A 298 -92.49 16.36 -49.26
C PRO A 298 -91.30 15.58 -49.85
N GLY A 299 -91.46 14.98 -51.04
CA GLY A 299 -90.39 14.25 -51.71
C GLY A 299 -89.22 15.15 -52.10
N THR A 300 -89.53 16.32 -52.67
CA THR A 300 -88.52 17.31 -53.07
C THR A 300 -87.83 17.96 -51.87
N LEU A 301 -88.58 18.30 -50.82
CA LEU A 301 -88.00 18.84 -49.58
C LEU A 301 -87.10 17.80 -48.89
N LEU A 302 -87.53 16.54 -48.83
CA LEU A 302 -86.73 15.45 -48.27
C LEU A 302 -85.45 15.22 -49.07
N PHE A 303 -85.54 15.22 -50.40
CA PHE A 303 -84.39 15.06 -51.28
C PHE A 303 -83.36 16.18 -51.10
N ILE A 304 -83.80 17.44 -51.19
CA ILE A 304 -82.92 18.62 -51.06
C ILE A 304 -82.30 18.67 -49.67
N SER A 305 -83.10 18.45 -48.61
CA SER A 305 -82.61 18.46 -47.22
C SER A 305 -81.56 17.37 -47.00
N THR A 306 -81.83 16.14 -47.45
CA THR A 306 -80.89 15.00 -47.33
C THR A 306 -79.61 15.23 -48.14
N ALA A 307 -79.72 15.77 -49.36
CA ALA A 307 -78.57 16.05 -50.21
C ALA A 307 -77.66 17.14 -49.60
N VAL A 308 -78.23 18.25 -49.11
CA VAL A 308 -77.48 19.33 -48.46
C VAL A 308 -76.80 18.84 -47.18
N PHE A 309 -77.53 18.09 -46.36
CA PHE A 309 -76.97 17.48 -45.15
C PHE A 309 -75.80 16.55 -45.49
N TYR A 310 -75.97 15.66 -46.46
CA TYR A 310 -74.95 14.68 -46.85
C TYR A 310 -73.68 15.33 -47.42
N ILE A 311 -73.82 16.36 -48.26
CA ILE A 311 -72.67 17.11 -48.80
C ILE A 311 -71.89 17.79 -47.66
N LYS A 312 -72.60 18.51 -46.77
CA LYS A 312 -71.96 19.20 -45.64
C LYS A 312 -71.35 18.25 -44.62
N TRP A 313 -72.00 17.11 -44.36
CA TRP A 313 -71.45 16.09 -43.49
C TRP A 313 -70.16 15.51 -44.06
N ASN A 314 -70.11 15.21 -45.37
CA ASN A 314 -68.87 14.77 -46.01
C ASN A 314 -67.78 15.86 -45.97
N ASP A 315 -68.12 17.11 -46.30
CA ASP A 315 -67.16 18.23 -46.25
C ASP A 315 -66.58 18.42 -44.84
N HIS A 316 -67.43 18.44 -43.81
CA HIS A 316 -66.99 18.53 -42.42
C HIS A 316 -66.12 17.34 -42.02
N TRP A 317 -66.52 16.11 -42.35
CA TRP A 317 -65.74 14.91 -42.07
C TRP A 317 -64.37 14.94 -42.76
N PHE A 318 -64.30 15.39 -44.02
CA PHE A 318 -63.04 15.54 -44.73
C PHE A 318 -62.16 16.63 -44.13
N GLN A 319 -62.73 17.76 -43.71
CA GLN A 319 -62.00 18.83 -43.05
C GLN A 319 -61.42 18.38 -41.71
N GLU A 320 -62.22 17.73 -40.86
CA GLU A 320 -61.74 17.18 -39.59
C GLU A 320 -60.66 16.12 -39.81
N HIS A 321 -60.83 15.25 -40.81
CA HIS A 321 -59.86 14.21 -41.12
C HIS A 321 -58.54 14.78 -41.65
N ALA A 322 -58.61 15.71 -42.59
CA ALA A 322 -57.44 16.41 -43.12
C ALA A 322 -56.73 17.17 -42.00
N GLN A 323 -57.47 17.84 -41.11
CA GLN A 323 -56.89 18.55 -39.98
C GLN A 323 -56.20 17.61 -39.00
N ALA A 324 -56.84 16.47 -38.67
CA ALA A 324 -56.25 15.45 -37.80
C ALA A 324 -54.95 14.86 -38.42
N GLU A 325 -54.96 14.65 -39.73
CA GLU A 325 -53.77 14.20 -40.47
C GLU A 325 -52.66 15.26 -40.45
N PHE A 326 -52.99 16.53 -40.72
CA PHE A 326 -52.04 17.63 -40.63
C PHE A 326 -51.47 17.78 -39.22
N THR A 327 -52.28 17.62 -38.17
CA THR A 327 -51.78 17.64 -36.79
C THR A 327 -50.86 16.49 -36.48
N ASN A 328 -51.17 15.28 -36.95
CA ASN A 328 -50.30 14.11 -36.74
C ASN A 328 -48.97 14.28 -37.50
N ARG A 329 -49.02 14.77 -38.74
CA ARG A 329 -47.81 15.08 -39.53
C ARG A 329 -46.98 16.18 -38.87
N LYS A 330 -47.61 17.24 -38.36
CA LYS A 330 -46.95 18.31 -37.60
C LYS A 330 -46.31 17.74 -36.33
N PHE A 331 -47.04 16.95 -35.56
CA PHE A 331 -46.54 16.33 -34.33
C PHE A 331 -45.32 15.44 -34.59
N ALA A 332 -45.36 14.64 -35.65
CA ALA A 332 -44.22 13.82 -36.07
C ALA A 332 -43.00 14.69 -36.45
N ALA A 333 -43.20 15.78 -37.20
CA ALA A 333 -42.13 16.72 -37.54
C ALA A 333 -41.58 17.44 -36.30
N ASP A 334 -42.44 17.83 -35.36
CA ASP A 334 -42.07 18.44 -34.08
C ASP A 334 -41.27 17.45 -33.22
N MET A 335 -41.64 16.17 -33.18
CA MET A 335 -40.89 15.13 -32.46
C MET A 335 -39.47 14.96 -33.02
N LEU A 336 -39.31 14.94 -34.35
CA LEU A 336 -37.99 14.90 -34.99
C LEU A 336 -37.17 16.15 -34.69
N ARG A 337 -37.79 17.34 -34.76
CA ARG A 337 -37.12 18.60 -34.44
C ARG A 337 -36.70 18.67 -32.98
N ALA A 338 -37.54 18.18 -32.07
CA ALA A 338 -37.23 18.08 -30.64
C ALA A 338 -36.05 17.14 -30.38
N SER A 339 -36.07 15.97 -31.03
CA SER A 339 -34.99 14.98 -30.92
C SER A 339 -33.67 15.54 -31.43
N TRP A 340 -33.69 16.24 -32.56
CA TRP A 340 -32.50 16.89 -33.12
C TRP A 340 -31.99 18.01 -32.21
N LEU A 341 -32.89 18.84 -31.66
CA LEU A 341 -32.51 19.89 -30.71
C LEU A 341 -31.88 19.30 -29.43
N ALA A 342 -32.44 18.21 -28.90
CA ALA A 342 -31.88 17.51 -27.74
C ALA A 342 -30.49 16.93 -28.03
N GLU A 343 -30.29 16.30 -29.21
CA GLU A 343 -28.97 15.82 -29.65
C GLU A 343 -27.97 16.97 -29.76
N LEU A 344 -28.37 18.09 -30.36
CA LEU A 344 -27.53 19.27 -30.52
C LEU A 344 -27.08 19.86 -29.18
N VAL A 345 -28.01 19.99 -28.21
CA VAL A 345 -27.70 20.51 -26.87
C VAL A 345 -26.73 19.56 -26.14
N MET A 346 -26.99 18.25 -26.16
CA MET A 346 -26.13 17.26 -25.51
C MET A 346 -24.74 17.17 -26.17
N GLU A 347 -24.65 17.24 -27.50
CA GLU A 347 -23.36 17.29 -28.19
C GLU A 347 -22.57 18.55 -27.83
N TRP A 348 -23.25 19.70 -27.72
CA TRP A 348 -22.60 20.94 -27.36
C TRP A 348 -22.04 20.92 -25.93
N GLU A 349 -22.83 20.43 -24.97
CA GLU A 349 -22.38 20.25 -23.58
C GLU A 349 -21.17 19.30 -23.51
N SER A 350 -21.21 18.19 -24.26
CA SER A 350 -20.13 17.21 -24.27
C SER A 350 -18.81 17.74 -24.86
N LYS A 351 -18.88 18.64 -25.85
CA LYS A 351 -17.71 19.11 -26.61
C LYS A 351 -17.13 20.45 -26.13
N LYS A 352 -17.95 21.37 -25.62
CA LYS A 352 -17.54 22.77 -25.44
C LYS A 352 -17.55 23.31 -24.01
N GLN A 353 -17.93 22.51 -22.99
CA GLN A 353 -17.94 22.90 -21.56
C GLN A 353 -18.50 24.31 -21.26
N THR A 354 -19.34 24.82 -22.15
CA THR A 354 -19.91 26.17 -22.09
C THR A 354 -21.41 26.03 -22.18
N GLU A 355 -22.14 26.84 -21.42
CA GLU A 355 -23.60 26.80 -21.41
C GLU A 355 -24.14 27.10 -22.82
N PHE A 356 -25.06 26.25 -23.28
CA PHE A 356 -25.70 26.42 -24.57
C PHE A 356 -26.55 27.69 -24.55
N SER A 357 -26.42 28.55 -25.58
CA SER A 357 -27.11 29.85 -25.59
C SER A 357 -28.64 29.68 -25.44
N PRO A 358 -29.25 30.25 -24.38
CA PRO A 358 -30.67 30.09 -24.12
C PRO A 358 -31.53 30.71 -25.22
N GLU A 359 -31.02 31.72 -25.94
CA GLU A 359 -31.71 32.35 -27.07
C GLU A 359 -31.88 31.38 -28.25
N LEU A 360 -30.89 30.52 -28.51
CA LEU A 360 -30.96 29.52 -29.57
C LEU A 360 -31.94 28.40 -29.22
N ILE A 361 -31.95 27.94 -27.96
CA ILE A 361 -32.93 26.95 -27.48
C ILE A 361 -34.34 27.52 -27.66
N ASN A 362 -34.56 28.75 -27.23
CA ASN A 362 -35.87 29.39 -27.32
C ASN A 362 -36.33 29.51 -28.79
N ARG A 363 -35.44 29.92 -29.70
CA ARG A 363 -35.78 30.01 -31.14
C ARG A 363 -36.04 28.64 -31.78
N LEU A 364 -35.25 27.62 -31.47
CA LEU A 364 -35.38 26.28 -32.06
C LEU A 364 -36.55 25.48 -31.48
N SER A 365 -36.91 25.72 -30.22
CA SER A 365 -38.09 25.13 -29.56
C SER A 365 -39.38 25.90 -29.83
N MET A 366 -39.33 27.10 -30.42
CA MET A 366 -40.52 27.90 -30.71
C MET A 366 -41.50 27.13 -31.61
N SER A 367 -42.79 27.16 -31.26
CA SER A 367 -43.89 26.45 -31.97
C SER A 367 -43.85 24.91 -31.90
N LEU A 368 -42.98 24.31 -31.08
CA LEU A 368 -42.95 22.86 -30.88
C LEU A 368 -44.22 22.42 -30.15
N PHE A 369 -44.94 21.44 -30.70
CA PHE A 369 -46.16 20.88 -30.09
C PHE A 369 -47.29 21.89 -29.86
N GLU A 370 -47.28 23.03 -30.57
CA GLU A 370 -48.36 24.00 -30.47
C GLU A 370 -49.63 23.42 -31.12
N ALA A 371 -50.66 23.18 -30.30
CA ALA A 371 -51.96 22.72 -30.77
C ALA A 371 -52.60 23.78 -31.67
N PRO A 372 -53.10 23.42 -32.88
CA PRO A 372 -53.84 24.38 -33.68
C PRO A 372 -55.09 24.82 -32.92
N LYS A 373 -55.31 26.13 -32.84
CA LYS A 373 -56.54 26.70 -32.28
C LYS A 373 -57.71 26.28 -33.17
N MET A 374 -58.42 25.23 -32.77
CA MET A 374 -59.60 24.76 -33.50
C MET A 374 -60.66 25.85 -33.48
N ARG A 375 -60.98 26.43 -34.65
CA ARG A 375 -62.15 27.31 -34.80
C ARG A 375 -63.39 26.44 -34.86
N TYR A 376 -63.95 26.08 -33.72
CA TYR A 376 -65.27 25.46 -33.65
C TYR A 376 -66.32 26.51 -34.04
N GLN A 377 -66.63 26.62 -35.33
CA GLN A 377 -67.86 27.29 -35.76
C GLN A 377 -68.97 26.24 -35.80
N SER A 378 -69.53 25.94 -34.62
CA SER A 378 -70.76 25.16 -34.51
C SER A 378 -71.95 26.01 -34.98
N LYS A 379 -72.10 26.21 -36.29
CA LYS A 379 -73.33 26.79 -36.86
C LYS A 379 -74.41 25.71 -36.84
N HIS A 380 -75.52 25.97 -36.15
CA HIS A 380 -76.61 25.00 -36.04
C HIS A 380 -77.25 24.75 -37.43
N PRO A 381 -77.65 23.51 -37.77
CA PRO A 381 -78.20 23.19 -39.09
C PRO A 381 -79.46 24.00 -39.43
N PHE A 382 -80.23 24.42 -38.43
CA PHE A 382 -81.41 25.28 -38.61
C PHE A 382 -81.05 26.69 -39.10
N ASP A 383 -80.00 27.30 -38.54
CA ASP A 383 -79.57 28.66 -38.91
C ASP A 383 -79.14 28.74 -40.39
N GLN A 384 -78.64 27.62 -40.91
CA GLN A 384 -78.17 27.51 -42.29
C GLN A 384 -79.30 27.23 -43.28
N LEU A 385 -80.33 26.46 -42.88
CA LEU A 385 -81.54 26.31 -43.67
C LEU A 385 -82.24 27.66 -43.80
N HIS A 386 -82.30 28.43 -42.72
CA HIS A 386 -82.81 29.78 -42.73
C HIS A 386 -82.04 30.70 -43.71
N GLU A 387 -80.69 30.65 -43.72
CA GLU A 387 -79.88 31.39 -44.71
C GLU A 387 -80.19 30.98 -46.16
N LEU A 388 -80.32 29.68 -46.45
CA LEU A 388 -80.63 29.18 -47.79
C LEU A 388 -82.04 29.56 -48.25
N PHE A 389 -83.04 29.45 -47.36
CA PHE A 389 -84.40 29.92 -47.63
C PHE A 389 -84.43 31.43 -47.87
N LYS A 390 -83.59 32.19 -47.16
CA LYS A 390 -83.45 33.64 -47.37
C LYS A 390 -82.83 34.00 -48.72
N THR A 391 -82.04 33.10 -49.33
CA THR A 391 -81.39 33.36 -50.63
C THR A 391 -82.27 32.98 -51.84
N ILE A 392 -83.37 32.25 -51.64
CA ILE A 392 -84.25 31.77 -52.71
C ILE A 392 -85.50 32.67 -52.74
N SER A 393 -85.49 33.70 -53.58
CA SER A 393 -86.56 34.71 -53.61
C SER A 393 -87.68 34.39 -54.61
N ARG A 394 -87.48 33.53 -55.62
CA ARG A 394 -88.56 33.12 -56.54
C ARG A 394 -88.30 31.77 -57.22
N VAL A 395 -89.24 30.83 -57.04
CA VAL A 395 -89.32 29.57 -57.81
C VAL A 395 -90.52 29.68 -58.75
N LYS A 396 -90.29 29.64 -60.07
CA LYS A 396 -91.36 29.66 -61.09
C LYS A 396 -91.37 28.31 -61.80
N VAL A 397 -92.49 27.59 -61.67
CA VAL A 397 -92.70 26.31 -62.36
C VAL A 397 -93.60 26.56 -63.58
N SER A 398 -93.10 26.28 -64.79
CA SER A 398 -93.87 26.37 -66.05
C SER A 398 -93.87 25.02 -66.78
N LYS A 399 -94.67 24.89 -67.85
CA LYS A 399 -94.78 23.65 -68.64
C LYS A 399 -93.46 23.20 -69.29
N ASP A 400 -92.49 24.10 -69.44
CA ASP A 400 -91.20 23.83 -70.10
C ASP A 400 -90.01 23.66 -69.13
N GLY A 401 -90.24 23.72 -67.81
CA GLY A 401 -89.19 23.47 -66.81
C GLY A 401 -89.32 24.30 -65.53
N VAL A 402 -88.39 24.07 -64.60
CA VAL A 402 -88.28 24.78 -63.32
C VAL A 402 -87.13 25.79 -63.41
N GLU A 403 -87.44 27.08 -63.39
CA GLU A 403 -86.43 28.14 -63.30
C GLU A 403 -86.36 28.68 -61.86
N VAL A 404 -85.17 28.63 -61.28
CA VAL A 404 -84.88 29.16 -59.93
C VAL A 404 -84.09 30.46 -60.10
N ALA A 405 -84.69 31.60 -59.72
CA ALA A 405 -84.01 32.89 -59.73
C ALA A 405 -83.42 33.18 -58.34
N LYS A 406 -82.11 33.42 -58.29
CA LYS A 406 -81.38 33.83 -57.07
C LYS A 406 -81.34 35.34 -56.99
N GLU A 407 -81.64 35.92 -55.83
CA GLU A 407 -81.47 37.35 -55.60
C GLU A 407 -79.97 37.68 -55.64
N LYS A 408 -79.56 38.58 -56.54
CA LYS A 408 -78.22 39.18 -56.48
C LYS A 408 -78.26 40.17 -55.33
N ASP A 409 -77.55 39.85 -54.24
CA ASP A 409 -77.21 40.84 -53.22
C ASP A 409 -76.58 42.05 -53.92
N GLY A 410 -77.29 43.18 -53.83
CA GLY A 410 -76.80 44.46 -54.27
C GLY A 410 -75.59 44.84 -53.44
N ALA A 411 -74.48 45.12 -54.12
CA ALA A 411 -73.35 45.81 -53.54
C ALA A 411 -73.81 47.14 -52.93
N LYS A 412 -73.50 47.33 -51.65
CA LYS A 412 -73.11 48.62 -51.08
C LYS A 412 -71.87 48.41 -50.23
#